data_AF-A0AA39RTS7-F1
#
_entry.id   AF-A0AA39RTS7-F1
#
_cell.length_a   1.000
_cell.length_b   1.000
_cell.length_c   1.000
_cell.angle_alpha   90.00
_cell.angle_beta   90.00
_cell.angle_gamma   90.00
#
_symmetry.space_group_name_H-M   'P 1'
#
loop_
_entity.id
_entity.type
_entity.pdbx_description
1 polymer ?
#
loop_
_entity_poly.entity_id
_entity_poly.type
_entity_poly.pdbx_seq_one_letter_code
_entity_poly.pdbx_strand_id
1 'polypeptide(L)'
;MENIDYDDYLKVKRNKWNPKALINVGCRLKNIATIEDILRLEGKHNQFMTSCFKQFSDFPTNWLFSARIVHNLLLREITVDGARENELFVSLRGKNARFRQREFCMVTGLRFGELSDIINTPYVGNANDIQERYWPGEEGHELKLSTVYDRFLARNFLELDDSLKMALLLIANNVLFGQPYDRKVSN
;
A
#
# COMPACT_ATOMS: atom_id res chain seq x y z
N MET A 1 27.80 -0.08 -28.13
CA MET A 1 27.11 0.30 -26.89
C MET A 1 27.50 -0.71 -25.84
N GLU A 2 28.28 -0.32 -24.84
CA GLU A 2 28.59 -1.19 -23.71
C GLU A 2 27.28 -1.56 -23.01
N ASN A 3 27.10 -2.86 -22.76
CA ASN A 3 25.93 -3.39 -22.09
C ASN A 3 26.15 -3.16 -20.59
N ILE A 4 25.86 -1.94 -20.13
CA ILE A 4 26.01 -1.58 -18.72
C ILE A 4 25.08 -2.48 -17.91
N ASP A 5 25.66 -3.29 -17.02
CA ASP A 5 24.89 -4.09 -16.08
C ASP A 5 24.41 -3.20 -14.94
N TYR A 6 23.14 -2.83 -14.99
CA TYR A 6 22.54 -1.96 -13.98
C TYR A 6 22.24 -2.68 -12.65
N ASP A 7 22.54 -3.99 -12.54
CA ASP A 7 22.29 -4.74 -11.31
C ASP A 7 23.16 -4.28 -10.14
N ASP A 8 24.38 -3.80 -10.40
CA ASP A 8 25.28 -3.27 -9.37
C ASP A 8 24.78 -1.96 -8.76
N TYR A 9 23.88 -1.27 -9.45
CA TYR A 9 23.33 0.02 -9.04
C TYR A 9 21.98 -0.10 -8.33
N LEU A 10 21.43 -1.31 -8.21
CA LEU A 10 20.14 -1.55 -7.56
C LEU A 10 20.20 -1.24 -6.06
N LYS A 11 19.28 -0.40 -5.57
CA LYS A 11 19.11 -0.17 -4.12
C LYS A 11 18.65 -1.43 -3.39
N VAL A 12 17.81 -2.26 -4.06
CA VAL A 12 17.36 -3.56 -3.54
C VAL A 12 17.91 -4.68 -4.42
N LYS A 13 18.82 -5.48 -3.86
CA LYS A 13 19.44 -6.61 -4.57
C LYS A 13 18.39 -7.61 -5.10
N ARG A 14 18.62 -8.15 -6.30
CA ARG A 14 17.71 -9.09 -7.00
C ARG A 14 17.33 -10.33 -6.20
N ASN A 15 18.22 -10.82 -5.33
CA ASN A 15 17.95 -11.99 -4.49
C ASN A 15 16.83 -11.76 -3.45
N LYS A 16 16.47 -10.50 -3.18
CA LYS A 16 15.32 -10.14 -2.34
C LYS A 16 14.01 -10.04 -3.12
N TRP A 17 14.05 -10.16 -4.44
CA TRP A 17 12.85 -10.06 -5.27
C TRP A 17 12.11 -11.39 -5.26
N ASN A 18 10.79 -11.34 -5.43
CA ASN A 18 10.00 -12.54 -5.70
C ASN A 18 9.84 -12.72 -7.22
N PRO A 19 10.62 -13.59 -7.89
CA PRO A 19 10.58 -13.77 -9.34
C PRO A 19 9.27 -14.39 -9.84
N LYS A 20 8.49 -15.01 -8.93
CA LYS A 20 7.18 -15.61 -9.22
C LYS A 20 6.02 -14.68 -8.88
N ALA A 21 6.28 -13.41 -8.56
CA ALA A 21 5.22 -12.45 -8.30
C ALA A 21 4.37 -12.25 -9.56
N LEU A 22 3.23 -12.94 -9.63
CA LEU A 22 2.21 -12.70 -10.66
C LEU A 22 1.79 -11.22 -10.59
N ILE A 23 1.57 -10.54 -11.70
CA ILE A 23 1.01 -9.18 -11.66
C ILE A 23 -0.51 -9.33 -11.68
N ASN A 24 -1.19 -9.05 -10.56
CA ASN A 24 -2.65 -8.98 -10.54
C ASN A 24 -3.10 -7.52 -10.68
N VAL A 25 -4.05 -7.27 -11.57
CA VAL A 25 -4.75 -5.97 -11.68
C VAL A 25 -5.97 -5.96 -10.73
N GLY A 26 -5.76 -6.49 -9.52
CA GLY A 26 -6.81 -6.72 -8.53
C GLY A 26 -7.10 -5.51 -7.64
N CYS A 27 -6.47 -4.36 -7.91
CA CYS A 27 -6.72 -3.15 -7.15
C CYS A 27 -8.18 -2.70 -7.32
N ARG A 28 -8.86 -2.46 -6.20
CA ARG A 28 -10.26 -2.03 -6.20
C ARG A 28 -10.36 -0.58 -5.74
N LEU A 29 -9.90 0.36 -6.57
CA LEU A 29 -9.97 1.81 -6.26
C LEU A 29 -11.40 2.28 -5.96
N LYS A 30 -12.42 1.64 -6.56
CA LYS A 30 -13.83 1.88 -6.22
C LYS A 30 -14.16 1.75 -4.73
N ASN A 31 -13.41 0.95 -3.98
CA ASN A 31 -13.62 0.78 -2.55
C ASN A 31 -13.19 2.01 -1.74
N ILE A 32 -12.30 2.86 -2.28
CA ILE A 32 -11.88 4.11 -1.62
C ILE A 32 -13.08 5.01 -1.36
N ALA A 33 -13.96 5.19 -2.35
CA ALA A 33 -15.16 6.01 -2.21
C ALA A 33 -16.06 5.50 -1.05
N THR A 34 -16.32 4.18 -1.00
CA THR A 34 -17.10 3.57 0.08
C THR A 34 -16.43 3.74 1.45
N ILE A 35 -15.10 3.60 1.51
CA ILE A 35 -14.34 3.76 2.75
C ILE A 35 -14.41 5.22 3.23
N GLU A 36 -14.23 6.18 2.34
CA GLU A 36 -14.33 7.61 2.67
C GLU A 36 -15.71 8.00 3.16
N ASP A 37 -16.78 7.50 2.53
CA ASP A 37 -18.14 7.80 2.95
C ASP A 37 -18.41 7.29 4.36
N ILE A 38 -17.97 6.07 4.68
CA ILE A 38 -18.05 5.54 6.04
C ILE A 38 -17.22 6.39 7.00
N LEU A 39 -15.98 6.75 6.65
CA LEU A 39 -15.14 7.58 7.51
C LEU A 39 -15.70 9.00 7.73
N ARG A 40 -16.47 9.56 6.78
CA ARG A 40 -17.19 10.83 6.97
C ARG A 40 -18.29 10.66 8.02
N LEU A 41 -19.08 9.59 7.91
CA LEU A 41 -20.15 9.28 8.87
C LEU A 41 -19.60 9.04 10.28
N GLU A 42 -18.45 8.39 10.40
CA GLU A 42 -17.78 8.12 11.68
C GLU A 42 -16.92 9.30 12.19
N GLY A 43 -16.93 10.46 11.53
CA GLY A 43 -16.14 11.63 11.94
C GLY A 43 -14.61 11.47 11.83
N LYS A 44 -14.14 10.47 11.08
CA LYS A 44 -12.72 10.12 10.92
C LYS A 44 -12.08 10.56 9.62
N HIS A 45 -12.85 11.17 8.72
CA HIS A 45 -12.37 11.61 7.41
C HIS A 45 -11.13 12.52 7.50
N ASN A 46 -11.09 13.48 8.45
CA ASN A 46 -9.93 14.36 8.60
C ASN A 46 -8.64 13.60 8.98
N GLN A 47 -8.75 12.59 9.83
CA GLN A 47 -7.62 11.72 10.21
C GLN A 47 -7.16 10.86 9.03
N PHE A 48 -8.08 10.44 8.17
CA PHE A 48 -7.73 9.77 6.92
C PHE A 48 -6.98 10.69 5.95
N MET A 49 -7.42 11.94 5.80
CA MET A 49 -6.78 12.93 4.92
C MET A 49 -5.36 13.34 5.38
N THR A 50 -5.00 13.10 6.64
CA THR A 50 -3.62 13.29 7.13
C THR A 50 -2.75 12.03 6.97
N SER A 51 -3.34 10.88 6.66
CA SER A 51 -2.63 9.60 6.51
C SER A 51 -1.79 9.52 5.23
N CYS A 52 -0.98 8.47 5.12
CA CYS A 52 -0.25 8.14 3.89
C CYS A 52 -1.12 7.65 2.74
N PHE A 53 -2.41 7.41 2.98
CA PHE A 53 -3.34 6.94 1.97
C PHE A 53 -4.20 8.06 1.36
N LYS A 54 -4.11 9.31 1.85
CA LYS A 54 -4.93 10.44 1.37
C LYS A 54 -4.92 10.61 -0.15
N GLN A 55 -3.77 10.33 -0.76
CA GLN A 55 -3.53 10.41 -2.20
C GLN A 55 -4.50 9.54 -3.01
N PHE A 56 -5.00 8.43 -2.45
CA PHE A 56 -5.96 7.55 -3.12
C PHE A 56 -7.34 8.19 -3.29
N SER A 57 -7.67 9.21 -2.49
CA SER A 57 -8.91 10.01 -2.61
C SER A 57 -8.93 10.85 -3.89
N ASP A 58 -7.74 11.25 -4.37
CA ASP A 58 -7.60 12.08 -5.57
C ASP A 58 -7.63 11.24 -6.87
N PHE A 59 -7.63 9.92 -6.76
CA PHE A 59 -7.64 9.03 -7.93
C PHE A 59 -9.06 8.81 -8.46
N PRO A 60 -9.26 8.94 -9.78
CA PRO A 60 -10.51 8.49 -10.39
C PRO A 60 -10.73 6.99 -10.14
N THR A 61 -11.89 6.64 -9.59
CA THR A 61 -12.22 5.26 -9.16
C THR A 61 -12.29 4.25 -10.31
N ASN A 62 -12.38 4.74 -11.54
CA ASN A 62 -12.38 3.96 -12.78
C ASN A 62 -10.97 3.71 -13.35
N TRP A 63 -9.91 4.26 -12.75
CA TRP A 63 -8.54 4.01 -13.21
C TRP A 63 -8.06 2.60 -12.89
N LEU A 64 -7.25 2.05 -13.79
CA LEU A 64 -6.55 0.79 -13.56
C LEU A 64 -5.25 1.08 -12.82
N PHE A 65 -5.29 1.00 -11.50
CA PHE A 65 -4.09 1.05 -10.67
C PHE A 65 -3.58 -0.37 -10.39
N SER A 66 -2.26 -0.59 -10.40
CA SER A 66 -1.67 -1.81 -9.88
C SER A 66 -0.49 -1.44 -8.99
N ALA A 67 -0.74 -1.39 -7.68
CA ALA A 67 0.32 -1.19 -6.72
C ALA A 67 1.37 -2.32 -6.77
N ARG A 68 1.03 -3.50 -7.31
CA ARG A 68 2.01 -4.56 -7.56
C ARG A 68 2.99 -4.21 -8.68
N ILE A 69 2.52 -3.52 -9.74
CA ILE A 69 3.39 -2.94 -10.77
C ILE A 69 4.26 -1.85 -10.16
N VAL A 70 3.67 -0.94 -9.39
CA VAL A 70 4.40 0.15 -8.71
C VAL A 70 5.47 -0.40 -7.76
N HIS A 71 5.14 -1.38 -6.93
CA HIS A 71 6.07 -2.04 -6.03
C HIS A 71 7.22 -2.71 -6.80
N ASN A 72 6.91 -3.42 -7.88
CA ASN A 72 7.93 -4.00 -8.75
C ASN A 72 8.81 -2.95 -9.42
N LEU A 73 8.25 -1.80 -9.80
CA LEU A 73 8.98 -0.69 -10.38
C LEU A 73 9.93 -0.07 -9.34
N LEU A 74 9.48 0.10 -8.10
CA LEU A 74 10.28 0.58 -6.97
C LEU A 74 11.42 -0.38 -6.59
N LEU A 75 11.20 -1.70 -6.63
CA LEU A 75 12.27 -2.68 -6.40
C LEU A 75 13.42 -2.59 -7.41
N ARG A 76 13.17 -1.98 -8.56
CA ARG A 76 14.13 -1.77 -9.64
C ARG A 76 14.79 -0.40 -9.58
N GLU A 77 14.62 0.32 -8.48
CA GLU A 77 15.29 1.60 -8.26
C GLU A 77 16.81 1.44 -8.26
N ILE A 78 17.46 2.33 -9.00
CA ILE A 78 18.91 2.40 -9.15
C ILE A 78 19.45 3.75 -8.67
N THR A 79 20.68 3.74 -8.15
CA THR A 79 21.42 4.96 -7.86
C THR A 79 22.17 5.39 -9.13
N VAL A 80 22.08 6.68 -9.47
CA VAL A 80 22.76 7.28 -10.63
C VAL A 80 23.58 8.47 -10.16
N ASP A 81 24.86 8.52 -10.54
CA ASP A 81 25.73 9.65 -10.19
C ASP A 81 25.21 10.95 -10.80
N GLY A 82 25.16 12.01 -9.99
CA GLY A 82 24.61 13.31 -10.38
C GLY A 82 23.09 13.38 -10.46
N ALA A 83 22.36 12.35 -9.99
CA ALA A 83 20.91 12.41 -9.82
C ALA A 83 20.52 13.59 -8.91
N ARG A 84 19.48 14.34 -9.30
CA ARG A 84 18.93 15.39 -8.44
C ARG A 84 18.08 14.76 -7.34
N GLU A 85 17.95 15.46 -6.22
CA GLU A 85 17.18 15.04 -5.04
C GLU A 85 15.72 14.64 -5.35
N ASN A 86 15.14 15.20 -6.42
CA ASN A 86 13.77 14.95 -6.85
C ASN A 86 13.64 14.03 -8.08
N GLU A 87 14.66 13.20 -8.34
CA GLU A 87 14.69 12.25 -9.45
C GLU A 87 14.81 10.81 -8.95
N LEU A 88 13.90 9.97 -9.43
CA LEU A 88 13.91 8.53 -9.23
C LEU A 88 14.33 7.86 -10.54
N PHE A 89 15.31 6.97 -10.46
CA PHE A 89 15.75 6.16 -11.59
C PHE A 89 15.40 4.70 -11.33
N VAL A 90 14.83 4.03 -12.34
CA VAL A 90 14.53 2.61 -12.28
C VAL A 90 15.09 1.89 -13.51
N SER A 91 15.62 0.68 -13.30
CA SER A 91 16.12 -0.18 -14.38
C SER A 91 15.03 -1.12 -14.88
N LEU A 92 14.63 -0.95 -16.14
CA LEU A 92 13.64 -1.78 -16.82
C LEU A 92 14.32 -2.49 -18.00
N ARG A 93 14.60 -3.79 -17.84
CA ARG A 93 15.26 -4.63 -18.86
C ARG A 93 16.57 -4.01 -19.39
N GLY A 94 17.39 -3.47 -18.48
CA GLY A 94 18.67 -2.84 -18.84
C GLY A 94 18.53 -1.43 -19.43
N LYS A 95 17.34 -0.82 -19.38
CA LYS A 95 17.13 0.58 -19.73
C LYS A 95 16.79 1.39 -18.50
N ASN A 96 17.36 2.59 -18.42
CA ASN A 96 17.06 3.52 -17.34
C ASN A 96 15.81 4.33 -17.68
N ALA A 97 14.81 4.25 -16.82
CA ALA A 97 13.66 5.15 -16.82
C ALA A 97 13.80 6.15 -15.67
N ARG A 98 13.51 7.42 -15.95
CA ARG A 98 13.65 8.54 -15.01
C ARG A 98 12.27 9.11 -14.72
N PHE A 99 11.92 9.19 -13.44
CA PHE A 99 10.72 9.87 -12.96
C PHE A 99 11.13 11.08 -12.12
N ARG A 100 10.66 12.28 -12.46
CA ARG A 100 10.63 13.42 -11.52
C ARG A 100 9.57 13.15 -10.47
N GLN A 101 9.68 13.84 -9.34
CA GLN A 101 8.67 13.87 -8.28
C GLN A 101 7.22 13.87 -8.79
N ARG A 102 6.85 14.81 -9.68
CA ARG A 102 5.49 14.90 -10.23
C ARG A 102 5.10 13.68 -11.08
N GLU A 103 6.04 13.18 -11.89
CA GLU A 103 5.84 12.01 -12.75
C GLU A 103 5.66 10.75 -11.89
N PHE A 104 6.46 10.61 -10.83
CA PHE A 104 6.34 9.52 -9.87
C PHE A 104 4.99 9.55 -9.15
N CYS A 105 4.60 10.68 -8.55
CA CYS A 105 3.31 10.79 -7.85
C CYS A 105 2.15 10.52 -8.80
N MET A 106 2.22 10.99 -10.05
CA MET A 106 1.17 10.77 -11.04
C MET A 106 1.04 9.30 -11.46
N VAL A 107 2.16 8.61 -11.69
CA VAL A 107 2.17 7.22 -12.17
C VAL A 107 1.89 6.23 -11.04
N THR A 108 2.40 6.52 -9.84
CA THR A 108 2.33 5.58 -8.71
C THR A 108 1.23 5.90 -7.71
N GLY A 109 0.73 7.13 -7.71
CA GLY A 109 -0.16 7.63 -6.67
C GLY A 109 0.47 7.71 -5.30
N LEU A 110 1.78 7.51 -5.16
CA LEU A 110 2.47 7.57 -3.87
C LEU A 110 3.09 8.95 -3.66
N ARG A 111 3.13 9.40 -2.41
CA ARG A 111 3.96 10.53 -2.01
C ARG A 111 5.44 10.25 -2.29
N PHE A 112 6.12 11.24 -2.85
CA PHE A 112 7.55 11.25 -3.09
C PHE A 112 8.26 11.95 -1.92
N GLY A 113 9.28 11.31 -1.33
CA GLY A 113 10.05 11.84 -0.21
C GLY A 113 10.66 10.74 0.64
N GLU A 114 11.23 11.11 1.79
CA GLU A 114 11.85 10.17 2.71
C GLU A 114 10.83 9.17 3.29
N LEU A 115 11.26 7.92 3.41
CA LEU A 115 10.52 6.86 4.07
C LEU A 115 10.53 7.16 5.58
N SER A 116 9.37 7.27 6.21
CA SER A 116 9.28 7.51 7.65
C SER A 116 9.88 6.35 8.45
N ASP A 117 10.55 6.67 9.55
CA ASP A 117 11.14 5.71 10.51
C ASP A 117 10.13 4.72 11.12
N ILE A 118 8.82 4.96 10.94
CA ILE A 118 7.74 4.02 11.32
C ILE A 118 8.01 2.60 10.82
N ILE A 119 8.72 2.43 9.70
CA ILE A 119 9.02 1.12 9.11
C ILE A 119 10.06 0.35 9.94
N ASN A 120 10.88 1.07 10.72
CA ASN A 120 11.90 0.49 11.59
C ASN A 120 11.40 0.25 13.02
N THR A 121 10.19 0.68 13.37
CA THR A 121 9.60 0.45 14.69
C THR A 121 9.04 -0.98 14.76
N PRO A 122 9.57 -1.84 15.64
CA PRO A 122 9.01 -3.18 15.83
C PRO A 122 7.55 -3.06 16.32
N TYR A 123 6.67 -3.88 15.75
CA TYR A 123 5.29 -3.97 16.22
C TYR A 123 5.28 -4.50 17.66
N VAL A 124 4.70 -3.73 18.57
CA VAL A 124 4.42 -4.15 19.94
C VAL A 124 2.93 -4.47 20.01
N GLY A 125 2.60 -5.75 20.17
CA GLY A 125 1.21 -6.18 20.37
C GLY A 125 0.66 -5.55 21.65
N ASN A 126 -0.48 -4.88 21.54
CA ASN A 126 -1.21 -4.36 22.69
C ASN A 126 -2.28 -5.37 23.09
N ALA A 127 -2.44 -5.62 24.39
CA ALA A 127 -3.62 -6.29 24.90
C ALA A 127 -4.87 -5.51 24.47
N ASN A 128 -5.92 -6.23 24.05
CA ASN A 128 -7.16 -5.67 23.51
C ASN A 128 -7.00 -5.08 22.10
N ASP A 129 -6.23 -5.69 21.21
CA ASP A 129 -6.12 -5.22 19.82
C ASP A 129 -7.44 -5.36 19.03
N ILE A 130 -7.48 -4.83 17.81
CA ILE A 130 -8.69 -4.89 16.98
C ILE A 130 -9.07 -6.32 16.58
N GLN A 131 -8.13 -7.27 16.60
CA GLN A 131 -8.42 -8.66 16.32
C GLN A 131 -9.12 -9.30 17.51
N GLU A 132 -8.55 -9.17 18.71
CA GLU A 132 -9.10 -9.71 19.97
C GLU A 132 -10.50 -9.17 20.25
N ARG A 133 -10.74 -7.86 20.02
CA ARG A 133 -12.05 -7.22 20.25
C ARG A 133 -13.17 -7.70 19.33
N TYR A 134 -12.85 -8.00 18.08
CA TYR A 134 -13.86 -8.25 17.04
C TYR A 134 -13.97 -9.72 16.66
N TRP A 135 -12.87 -10.46 16.84
CA TRP A 135 -12.71 -11.86 16.46
C TRP A 135 -11.96 -12.63 17.56
N PRO A 136 -12.49 -12.66 18.80
CA PRO A 136 -11.86 -13.37 19.91
C PRO A 136 -11.79 -14.88 19.62
N GLY A 137 -10.66 -15.51 19.93
CA GLY A 137 -10.44 -16.95 19.69
C GLY A 137 -9.99 -17.31 18.28
N GLU A 138 -9.82 -16.33 17.38
CA GLU A 138 -9.12 -16.48 16.09
C GLU A 138 -7.61 -16.20 16.24
N GLU A 139 -7.05 -16.43 17.43
CA GLU A 139 -5.62 -16.26 17.69
C GLU A 139 -4.81 -17.27 16.85
N GLY A 140 -3.92 -16.76 16.01
CA GLY A 140 -3.10 -17.60 15.12
C GLY A 140 -3.84 -18.15 13.90
N HIS A 141 -5.08 -17.71 13.63
CA HIS A 141 -5.79 -18.05 12.41
C HIS A 141 -6.02 -16.84 11.50
N GLU A 142 -5.82 -17.14 10.22
CA GLU A 142 -5.82 -16.22 9.11
C GLU A 142 -7.22 -15.62 8.88
N LEU A 143 -7.42 -14.36 9.27
CA LEU A 143 -8.68 -13.65 9.09
C LEU A 143 -8.91 -13.35 7.59
N LYS A 144 -10.10 -13.70 7.08
CA LYS A 144 -10.47 -13.33 5.71
C LYS A 144 -10.74 -11.83 5.61
N LEU A 145 -10.20 -11.20 4.57
CA LEU A 145 -10.44 -9.77 4.32
C LEU A 145 -11.93 -9.45 4.12
N SER A 146 -12.71 -10.39 3.60
CA SER A 146 -14.17 -10.26 3.48
C SER A 146 -14.83 -10.02 4.83
N THR A 147 -14.42 -10.74 5.88
CA THR A 147 -14.98 -10.63 7.21
C THR A 147 -14.74 -9.23 7.81
N VAL A 148 -13.55 -8.69 7.59
CA VAL A 148 -13.22 -7.30 7.97
C VAL A 148 -14.09 -6.32 7.19
N TYR A 149 -14.26 -6.54 5.89
CA TYR A 149 -15.04 -5.66 5.03
C TYR A 149 -16.53 -5.65 5.40
N ASP A 150 -17.14 -6.82 5.61
CA ASP A 150 -18.54 -6.93 6.03
C ASP A 150 -18.77 -6.27 7.38
N ARG A 151 -17.84 -6.43 8.32
CA ARG A 151 -17.89 -5.74 9.63
C ARG A 151 -17.79 -4.24 9.48
N PHE A 152 -16.88 -3.77 8.64
CA PHE A 152 -16.70 -2.35 8.35
C PHE A 152 -17.97 -1.75 7.73
N LEU A 153 -18.61 -2.45 6.79
CA LEU A 153 -19.90 -2.04 6.21
C LEU A 153 -21.04 -2.01 7.25
N ALA A 154 -21.02 -2.93 8.22
CA ALA A 154 -22.01 -2.97 9.29
C ALA A 154 -21.92 -1.79 10.28
N ARG A 155 -20.80 -1.05 10.30
CA ARG A 155 -20.59 0.19 11.08
C ARG A 155 -20.77 0.08 12.60
N ASN A 156 -20.80 -1.15 13.14
CA ASN A 156 -20.93 -1.38 14.58
C ASN A 156 -19.53 -1.40 15.24
N PHE A 157 -18.90 -0.23 15.29
CA PHE A 157 -17.57 -0.06 15.89
C PHE A 157 -17.65 0.04 17.42
N LEU A 158 -16.74 -0.65 18.11
CA LEU A 158 -16.64 -0.75 19.56
C LEU A 158 -15.80 0.39 20.16
N GLU A 159 -14.76 0.83 19.46
CA GLU A 159 -13.95 1.99 19.85
C GLU A 159 -13.93 3.08 18.78
N LEU A 160 -13.65 4.30 19.24
CA LEU A 160 -13.64 5.51 18.41
C LEU A 160 -12.73 5.38 17.18
N ASP A 161 -11.57 4.73 17.31
CA ASP A 161 -10.56 4.66 16.24
C ASP A 161 -10.64 3.39 15.38
N ASP A 162 -11.57 2.47 15.68
CA ASP A 162 -11.64 1.19 14.97
C ASP A 162 -12.02 1.35 13.50
N SER A 163 -12.91 2.28 13.20
CA SER A 163 -13.28 2.61 11.83
C SER A 163 -12.07 3.04 11.00
N LEU A 164 -11.21 3.89 11.56
CA LEU A 164 -9.98 4.32 10.90
C LEU A 164 -9.00 3.15 10.73
N LYS A 165 -8.76 2.36 11.77
CA LYS A 165 -7.85 1.19 11.71
C LYS A 165 -8.30 0.16 10.66
N MET A 166 -9.58 -0.19 10.65
CA MET A 166 -10.14 -1.13 9.65
C MET A 166 -10.09 -0.54 8.24
N ALA A 167 -10.37 0.76 8.07
CA ALA A 167 -10.24 1.44 6.79
C ALA A 167 -8.80 1.35 6.25
N LEU A 168 -7.80 1.66 7.08
CA LEU A 168 -6.39 1.58 6.69
C LEU A 168 -5.98 0.15 6.28
N LEU A 169 -6.45 -0.86 7.03
CA LEU A 169 -6.22 -2.27 6.69
C LEU A 169 -6.87 -2.66 5.35
N LEU A 170 -8.11 -2.21 5.11
CA LEU A 170 -8.83 -2.45 3.88
C LEU A 170 -8.18 -1.75 2.69
N ILE A 171 -7.63 -0.54 2.86
CA ILE A 171 -6.91 0.16 1.80
C ILE A 171 -5.60 -0.56 1.49
N ALA A 172 -4.81 -0.93 2.50
CA ALA A 172 -3.59 -1.69 2.29
C ALA A 172 -3.85 -2.98 1.50
N ASN A 173 -4.88 -3.75 1.87
CA ASN A 173 -5.14 -5.03 1.23
C ASN A 173 -5.89 -4.95 -0.11
N ASN A 174 -6.91 -4.09 -0.23
CA ASN A 174 -7.72 -3.98 -1.45
C ASN A 174 -7.10 -3.08 -2.52
N VAL A 175 -6.33 -2.07 -2.11
CA VAL A 175 -5.77 -1.06 -3.02
C VAL A 175 -4.29 -1.30 -3.28
N LEU A 176 -3.49 -1.53 -2.23
CA LEU A 176 -2.05 -1.77 -2.44
C LEU A 176 -1.74 -3.20 -2.87
N PHE A 177 -2.28 -4.20 -2.18
CA PHE A 177 -1.94 -5.59 -2.49
C PHE A 177 -2.86 -6.21 -3.54
N GLY A 178 -3.99 -5.56 -3.85
CA GLY A 178 -4.99 -6.03 -4.83
C GLY A 178 -5.42 -7.48 -4.55
N GLN A 179 -5.50 -7.85 -3.27
CA GLN A 179 -5.76 -9.23 -2.88
C GLN A 179 -7.22 -9.60 -3.16
N PRO A 180 -7.51 -10.81 -3.67
CA PRO A 180 -8.87 -11.31 -3.69
C PRO A 180 -9.40 -11.41 -2.25
N TYR A 181 -10.68 -11.11 -2.03
CA TYR A 181 -11.31 -11.16 -0.71
C TYR A 181 -11.27 -12.54 -0.04
N ASP A 182 -11.04 -13.59 -0.83
CA ASP A 182 -10.86 -14.96 -0.37
C ASP A 182 -9.47 -15.21 0.25
N ARG A 183 -8.56 -14.23 0.10
CA ARG A 183 -7.22 -14.31 0.67
C ARG A 183 -7.22 -13.96 2.15
N LYS A 184 -6.46 -14.78 2.84
CA LYS A 184 -6.17 -14.81 4.25
C LYS A 184 -5.16 -13.72 4.62
N VAL A 185 -5.47 -12.92 5.64
CA VAL A 185 -4.64 -11.82 6.12
C VAL A 185 -4.08 -12.20 7.49
N SER A 186 -2.77 -12.12 7.66
CA SER A 186 -2.08 -12.23 8.94
C SER A 186 -1.70 -10.82 9.42
N ASN A 187 -1.82 -10.56 10.72
CA ASN A 187 -1.19 -9.40 11.36
C ASN A 187 0.34 -9.47 11.26
#